data_AF-A0A1B2EW14-F1
#
_entry.id   AF-A0A1B2EW14-F1
#
_cell.length_a   1.000
_cell.length_b   1.000
_cell.length_c   1.000
_cell.angle_alpha   90.00
_cell.angle_beta   90.00
_cell.angle_gamma   90.00
#
_symmetry.space_group_name_H-M   'P 1'
#
loop_
_entity.id
_entity.type
_entity.pdbx_description
1 polymer ?
#
loop_
_entity_poly.entity_id
_entity_poly.type
_entity_poly.pdbx_seq_one_letter_code
_entity_poly.pdbx_strand_id
1 'polypeptide(L)'
;MSIYWMKTANVYPDARWHDQAFIAFDPDVRFPRFNPTEGDEIIGTVALVDGGPNSGRWQWSMTVSLPGPAYRLPANGTETDRSTATARMIETYRHYLSTRPKQYPRHA
;
A
#
# COMPACT_ATOMS: atom_id res chain seq x y z
N MET A 1 11.21 -9.38 -7.26
CA MET A 1 10.09 -8.99 -6.38
C MET A 1 9.13 -8.13 -7.19
N SER A 2 8.01 -8.71 -7.62
CA SER A 2 6.99 -8.04 -8.43
C SER A 2 5.79 -7.68 -7.55
N ILE A 3 5.63 -6.39 -7.27
CA ILE A 3 4.43 -5.87 -6.61
C ILE A 3 3.27 -6.01 -7.60
N TYR A 4 2.21 -6.71 -7.19
CA TYR A 4 1.01 -6.85 -8.00
C TYR A 4 -0.08 -5.90 -7.51
N TRP A 5 -0.98 -5.53 -8.42
CA TRP A 5 -2.04 -4.55 -8.19
C TRP A 5 -3.38 -5.15 -8.54
N MET A 6 -4.37 -4.91 -7.70
CA MET A 6 -5.75 -5.32 -7.94
C MET A 6 -6.70 -4.14 -7.72
N LYS A 7 -7.81 -4.08 -8.47
CA LYS A 7 -8.89 -3.15 -8.12
C LYS A 7 -9.38 -3.44 -6.70
N THR A 8 -9.57 -2.40 -5.90
CA THR A 8 -10.06 -2.53 -4.53
C THR A 8 -11.41 -3.26 -4.47
N ALA A 9 -12.28 -3.03 -5.46
CA ALA A 9 -13.57 -3.72 -5.58
C ALA A 9 -13.44 -5.24 -5.77
N ASN A 10 -12.34 -5.75 -6.31
CA ASN A 10 -12.13 -7.21 -6.43
C ASN A 10 -11.68 -7.83 -5.10
N VAL A 11 -11.00 -7.05 -4.26
CA VAL A 11 -10.52 -7.49 -2.95
C VAL A 11 -11.63 -7.40 -1.91
N TYR A 12 -12.48 -6.37 -2.02
CA TYR A 12 -13.62 -6.13 -1.14
C TYR A 12 -14.90 -5.93 -1.99
N PRO A 13 -15.49 -7.02 -2.51
CA PRO A 13 -16.62 -6.96 -3.44
C PRO A 13 -17.88 -6.36 -2.82
N ASP A 14 -18.07 -6.53 -1.51
CA ASP A 14 -19.24 -5.99 -0.79
C ASP A 14 -19.09 -4.51 -0.42
N ALA A 15 -17.88 -3.96 -0.55
CA ALA A 15 -17.61 -2.57 -0.25
C ALA A 15 -17.79 -1.73 -1.52
N ARG A 16 -18.59 -0.65 -1.43
CA ARG A 16 -18.88 0.28 -2.53
C ARG A 16 -17.67 1.18 -2.86
N TRP A 17 -16.60 0.57 -3.34
CA TRP A 17 -15.39 1.28 -3.76
C TRP A 17 -15.55 1.86 -5.17
N HIS A 18 -14.94 3.02 -5.39
CA HIS A 18 -14.84 3.61 -6.71
C HIS A 18 -13.96 2.77 -7.65
N ASP A 19 -14.26 2.80 -8.94
CA ASP A 19 -13.57 2.02 -9.99
C ASP A 19 -12.08 2.35 -10.15
N GLN A 20 -11.66 3.49 -9.61
CA GLN A 20 -10.29 3.99 -9.65
C GLN A 20 -9.57 3.89 -8.30
N ALA A 21 -9.89 2.85 -7.52
CA ALA A 21 -9.15 2.46 -6.33
C ALA A 21 -8.44 1.12 -6.54
N PHE A 22 -7.17 1.06 -6.15
CA PHE A 22 -6.29 -0.09 -6.31
C PHE A 22 -5.58 -0.43 -5.01
N ILE A 23 -5.40 -1.73 -4.75
CA ILE A 23 -4.59 -2.27 -3.67
C ILE A 23 -3.31 -2.86 -4.27
N ALA A 24 -2.19 -2.57 -3.62
CA ALA A 24 -0.90 -3.17 -3.93
C ALA A 24 -0.58 -4.30 -2.94
N PHE A 25 0.08 -5.31 -3.48
CA PHE A 25 0.44 -6.50 -2.75
C PHE A 25 1.89 -6.89 -3.00
N ASP A 26 2.53 -7.42 -1.97
CA ASP A 26 3.82 -8.09 -2.06
C ASP A 26 3.67 -9.57 -1.68
N PRO A 27 3.71 -10.50 -2.65
CA PRO A 27 3.52 -11.92 -2.37
C PRO A 27 4.68 -12.52 -1.57
N ASP A 28 5.83 -11.85 -1.59
CA ASP A 28 7.06 -12.34 -0.95
C ASP A 28 7.10 -11.98 0.54
N VAL A 29 6.15 -11.20 1.06
CA VAL A 29 6.15 -10.73 2.45
C VAL A 29 4.76 -10.86 3.09
N ARG A 30 4.73 -11.18 4.39
CA ARG A 30 3.50 -11.21 5.20
C ARG A 30 3.55 -10.19 6.32
N PHE A 31 2.53 -9.34 6.40
CA PHE A 31 2.40 -8.29 7.40
C PHE A 31 1.29 -8.62 8.40
N PRO A 32 1.55 -8.58 9.71
CA PRO A 32 0.55 -8.88 10.74
C PRO A 32 -0.39 -7.69 10.97
N ARG A 33 -1.03 -7.17 9.92
CA ARG A 33 -1.90 -5.99 10.02
C ARG A 33 -3.33 -6.39 10.33
N PHE A 34 -4.01 -7.05 9.40
CA PHE A 34 -5.40 -7.48 9.59
C PHE A 34 -5.52 -8.97 9.92
N ASN A 35 -4.51 -9.76 9.56
CA ASN A 35 -4.41 -11.17 9.91
C ASN A 35 -3.15 -11.37 10.78
N PRO A 36 -3.25 -11.30 12.11
CA PRO A 36 -2.07 -11.40 12.99
C PRO A 36 -1.44 -12.80 12.99
N THR A 37 -2.17 -13.83 12.56
CA THR A 37 -1.71 -15.22 12.55
C THR A 37 -1.02 -15.59 11.25
N GLU A 38 -1.62 -15.29 10.10
CA GLU A 38 -1.07 -15.67 8.79
C GLU A 38 -0.38 -14.49 8.07
N GLY A 39 -0.65 -13.27 8.52
CA GLY A 39 -0.26 -12.04 7.84
C GLY A 39 -1.08 -11.78 6.58
N ASP A 40 -1.05 -10.54 6.09
CA ASP A 40 -1.57 -10.17 4.77
C ASP A 40 -0.42 -9.75 3.84
N GLU A 41 -0.69 -9.79 2.54
CA GLU A 41 0.22 -9.32 1.49
C GLU A 41 0.04 -7.83 1.19
N ILE A 42 -0.91 -7.15 1.84
CA ILE A 42 -1.35 -5.81 1.46
C ILE A 42 -0.32 -4.78 1.92
N ILE A 43 0.30 -4.11 0.95
CA ILE A 43 1.32 -3.09 1.25
C ILE A 43 0.77 -1.66 1.23
N GLY A 44 -0.30 -1.41 0.49
CA GLY A 44 -0.86 -0.08 0.38
C GLY A 44 -1.96 0.07 -0.67
N THR A 45 -2.40 1.31 -0.86
CA THR A 45 -3.48 1.69 -1.77
C THR A 45 -3.12 2.89 -2.62
N VAL A 46 -3.66 2.93 -3.84
CA VAL A 46 -3.67 4.11 -4.72
C VAL A 46 -5.09 4.33 -5.22
N ALA A 47 -5.64 5.53 -5.05
CA ALA A 47 -7.01 5.83 -5.46
C ALA A 47 -7.14 7.25 -6.03
N LEU A 48 -8.01 7.44 -7.02
CA LEU A 48 -8.45 8.78 -7.40
C LEU A 48 -9.33 9.37 -6.28
N VAL A 49 -9.07 10.61 -5.93
CA VAL A 49 -9.92 11.36 -4.98
C VAL A 49 -11.12 11.93 -5.74
N ASP A 50 -12.31 11.50 -5.32
CA ASP A 50 -13.59 12.00 -5.82
C ASP A 50 -14.13 13.09 -4.88
N GLY A 51 -13.99 14.36 -5.30
CA GLY A 51 -14.52 15.52 -4.58
C GLY A 51 -13.56 16.18 -3.60
N GLY A 52 -13.96 17.38 -3.14
CA GLY A 52 -13.17 18.21 -2.23
C GLY A 52 -11.94 18.88 -2.89
N PRO A 53 -11.07 19.52 -2.09
CA PRO A 53 -9.95 20.32 -2.60
C PRO A 53 -8.90 19.52 -3.40
N ASN A 54 -8.84 18.20 -3.21
CA ASN A 54 -7.91 17.31 -3.89
C ASN A 54 -8.59 16.49 -5.01
N SER A 55 -9.82 16.83 -5.38
CA SER A 55 -10.56 16.13 -6.44
C SER A 55 -9.72 16.03 -7.72
N GLY A 56 -9.67 14.85 -8.33
CA GLY A 56 -8.88 14.60 -9.53
C GLY A 56 -7.39 14.31 -9.27
N ARG A 57 -6.93 14.37 -8.02
CA ARG A 57 -5.59 13.92 -7.63
C ARG A 57 -5.59 12.45 -7.24
N TRP A 58 -4.44 11.80 -7.37
CA TRP A 58 -4.22 10.41 -7.00
C TRP A 58 -3.64 10.33 -5.61
N GLN A 59 -4.43 9.87 -4.64
CA GLN A 59 -3.98 9.58 -3.30
C GLN A 59 -3.23 8.26 -3.27
N TRP A 60 -2.08 8.22 -2.60
CA TRP A 60 -1.37 7.00 -2.27
C TRP A 60 -1.19 6.87 -0.76
N SER A 61 -1.20 5.64 -0.26
CA SER A 61 -0.88 5.34 1.12
C SER A 61 -0.18 3.99 1.19
N MET A 62 1.02 3.97 1.76
CA MET A 62 1.60 2.75 2.30
C MET A 62 0.90 2.47 3.64
N THR A 63 0.52 1.22 3.84
CA THR A 63 -0.27 0.84 5.01
C THR A 63 0.37 -0.24 5.87
N VAL A 64 1.56 -0.67 5.50
CA VAL A 64 2.40 -1.58 6.28
C VAL A 64 2.74 -0.96 7.63
N SER A 65 2.54 -1.74 8.70
CA SER A 65 3.02 -1.43 10.04
C SER A 65 3.73 -2.65 10.61
N LEU A 66 4.91 -2.44 11.16
CA LEU A 66 5.83 -3.50 11.55
C LEU A 66 6.51 -3.14 12.88
N PRO A 67 6.73 -4.10 13.80
CA PRO A 67 7.41 -3.83 15.06
C PRO A 67 8.76 -3.13 14.86
N GLY A 68 9.04 -2.14 15.71
CA GLY A 68 10.27 -1.37 15.67
C GLY A 68 10.01 0.14 15.73
N PRO A 69 11.04 0.96 15.44
CA PRO A 69 10.91 2.41 15.45
C PRO A 69 9.81 2.89 14.52
N ALA A 70 9.13 3.97 14.93
CA ALA A 70 8.17 4.66 14.09
C ALA A 70 8.85 5.13 12.79
N TYR A 71 8.18 4.91 11.66
CA TYR A 71 8.64 5.43 10.38
C TYR A 71 8.41 6.94 10.32
N ARG A 72 9.45 7.70 10.00
CA ARG A 72 9.43 9.18 10.09
C ARG A 72 9.27 9.90 8.76
N LEU A 73 9.22 9.17 7.65
CA LEU A 73 8.97 9.76 6.33
C LEU A 73 7.47 9.69 6.01
N PRO A 74 6.97 10.53 5.08
CA PRO A 74 5.60 10.43 4.62
C PRO A 74 5.25 9.01 4.16
N ALA A 75 4.19 8.46 4.74
CA ALA A 75 3.64 7.15 4.37
C ALA A 75 2.40 7.27 3.47
N ASN A 76 1.99 8.50 3.17
CA ASN A 76 0.86 8.81 2.28
C ASN A 76 1.07 10.18 1.63
N GLY A 77 0.30 10.44 0.59
CA GLY A 77 0.32 11.72 -0.12
C GLY A 77 -0.64 11.73 -1.29
N THR A 78 -0.58 12.80 -2.09
CA THR A 78 -1.39 12.98 -3.29
C THR A 78 -0.52 13.44 -4.45
N GLU A 79 -0.72 12.86 -5.63
CA GLU A 79 0.01 13.17 -6.85
C GLU A 79 -0.95 13.56 -7.98
N THR A 80 -0.42 14.14 -9.05
CA THR A 80 -1.22 14.56 -10.22
C THR A 80 -1.66 13.39 -11.09
N ASP A 81 -0.94 12.27 -11.05
CA ASP A 81 -1.23 11.09 -11.87
C ASP A 81 -1.00 9.77 -11.12
N ARG A 82 -1.64 8.71 -11.62
CA ARG A 82 -1.61 7.38 -11.02
C ARG A 82 -0.22 6.77 -10.98
N SER A 83 0.59 7.01 -12.03
CA SER A 83 1.91 6.38 -12.16
C SER A 83 2.85 6.92 -11.09
N THR A 84 2.85 8.23 -10.88
CA THR A 84 3.63 8.90 -9.83
C THR A 84 3.16 8.44 -8.44
N ALA A 85 1.84 8.40 -8.18
CA ALA A 85 1.30 7.89 -6.92
C ALA A 85 1.73 6.44 -6.63
N THR A 86 1.70 5.60 -7.67
CA THR A 86 2.17 4.20 -7.62
C THR A 86 3.66 4.13 -7.29
N ALA A 87 4.49 4.89 -7.99
CA ALA A 87 5.93 4.93 -7.76
C ALA A 87 6.27 5.37 -6.32
N ARG A 88 5.63 6.45 -5.85
CA ARG A 88 5.80 6.95 -4.48
C ARG A 88 5.47 5.91 -3.41
N MET A 89 4.37 5.18 -3.59
CA MET A 89 3.99 4.11 -2.66
C MET A 89 5.05 3.00 -2.64
N ILE A 90 5.48 2.53 -3.83
CA ILE A 90 6.50 1.48 -3.95
C ILE A 90 7.85 1.91 -3.36
N GLU A 91 8.30 3.12 -3.65
CA GLU A 91 9.54 3.69 -3.11
C GLU A 91 9.49 3.77 -1.58
N THR A 92 8.37 4.27 -1.04
CA THR A 92 8.15 4.37 0.40
C THR A 92 8.16 3.00 1.06
N TYR A 93 7.49 2.02 0.45
CA TYR A 93 7.48 0.64 0.92
C TYR A 93 8.88 0.01 0.94
N ARG A 94 9.65 0.16 -0.14
CA ARG A 94 11.02 -0.36 -0.23
C ARG A 94 11.95 0.28 0.80
N HIS A 95 11.84 1.60 1.00
CA HIS A 95 12.59 2.30 2.03
C HIS A 95 12.14 1.88 3.44
N TYR A 96 10.84 1.71 3.66
CA TYR A 96 10.31 1.19 4.92
C TYR A 96 10.92 -0.17 5.28
N LEU A 97 11.04 -1.07 4.32
CA LEU A 97 11.71 -2.36 4.51
C LEU A 97 13.21 -2.22 4.74
N SER A 98 13.91 -1.33 4.02
CA SER A 98 15.37 -1.17 4.19
C SER A 98 15.75 -0.64 5.58
N THR A 99 14.84 0.06 6.26
CA THR A 99 15.04 0.52 7.66
C THR A 99 14.83 -0.58 8.70
N ARG A 100 14.40 -1.79 8.32
CA ARG A 100 14.06 -2.90 9.23
C ARG A 100 14.89 -4.15 8.88
N PRO A 101 16.00 -4.40 9.59
CA PRO A 101 16.91 -5.51 9.26
C PRO A 101 16.35 -6.90 9.62
N LYS A 102 15.29 -7.00 10.45
CA LYS A 102 14.57 -8.26 10.65
C LYS A 102 13.73 -8.55 9.42
N GLN A 103 14.17 -9.52 8.61
CA GLN A 103 13.39 -10.04 7.51
C GLN A 103 12.12 -10.69 8.08
N TYR A 104 10.97 -10.13 7.72
CA TYR A 104 9.69 -10.83 7.84
C TYR A 104 9.78 -12.10 7.02
N PRO A 105 9.09 -13.18 7.42
CA PRO A 105 9.16 -14.46 6.72
C PRO A 105 8.93 -14.22 5.23
N ARG A 106 9.97 -14.49 4.43
CA ARG A 106 9.86 -14.51 2.97
C ARG A 106 9.36 -15.87 2.57
N HIS A 107 8.49 -15.93 1.57
CA HIS A 107 8.13 -17.21 0.97
C HIS A 107 9.41 -17.88 0.47
N ALA A 108 9.60 -19.16 0.80
CA ALA A 108 10.64 -20.01 0.23
C ALA A 108 10.26 -20.44 -1.20
#